data_AF-A0A368H069-F1
#
_entry.id   AF-A0A368H069-F1
#
_cell.length_a   1.000
_cell.length_b   1.000
_cell.length_c   1.000
_cell.angle_alpha   90.00
_cell.angle_beta   90.00
_cell.angle_gamma   90.00
#
_symmetry.space_group_name_H-M   'P 1'
#
loop_
_entity.id
_entity.type
_entity.pdbx_description
1 polymer ?
#
loop_
_entity_poly.entity_id
_entity_poly.type
_entity_poly.pdbx_seq_one_letter_code
_entity_poly.pdbx_strand_id
1 'polypeptide(L)'
;MQRTDGVAKSAIAHRDLNPYNILVRDCDSPRLQLCIADFGLSVAFHGGRSSKDSLEQLSERGTVRYMAGELIEGSLNLLDPMTSLLQTDVYACALVLWELLWRCKDIWPPDEPPLYRVAYDNMVPLNPRLEHMYPVVVRDRRRPEMPAAIQKQKESSSLSGLVELWSFITDMWEHEPEGRTTAACTADRLRRLRQTMDPTGVETVP
;
A
#
# COMPACT_ATOMS: atom_id res chain seq x y z
N MET A 1 4.06 -31.11 23.90
CA MET A 1 4.42 -30.77 22.51
C MET A 1 3.52 -31.55 21.56
N GLN A 2 2.34 -31.03 21.24
CA GLN A 2 1.52 -31.57 20.16
C GLN A 2 1.96 -30.88 18.86
N ARG A 3 2.59 -31.63 17.96
CA ARG A 3 2.73 -31.25 16.56
C ARG A 3 1.35 -31.40 15.94
N THR A 4 0.69 -30.30 15.62
CA THR A 4 -0.33 -30.30 14.58
C THR A 4 0.42 -30.50 13.25
N ASP A 5 -0.10 -31.35 12.38
CA ASP A 5 0.42 -31.60 11.03
C ASP A 5 0.27 -30.33 10.18
N GLY A 6 1.13 -29.35 10.47
CA GLY A 6 0.95 -27.95 10.12
C GLY A 6 1.38 -27.69 8.69
N VAL A 7 0.40 -27.53 7.80
CA VAL A 7 0.60 -26.81 6.54
C VAL A 7 1.09 -25.41 6.90
N ALA A 8 2.38 -25.15 6.69
CA ALA A 8 2.94 -23.81 6.87
C ALA A 8 2.27 -22.86 5.87
N LYS A 9 1.69 -21.77 6.37
CA LYS A 9 1.07 -20.74 5.52
C LYS A 9 2.15 -20.12 4.63
N SER A 10 2.02 -20.28 3.32
CA SER A 10 2.91 -19.69 2.33
C SER A 10 2.82 -18.17 2.32
N ALA A 11 3.94 -17.51 2.04
CA ALA A 11 3.93 -16.08 1.72
C ALA A 11 3.29 -15.89 0.34
N ILE A 12 2.49 -14.84 0.17
CA ILE A 12 1.79 -14.54 -1.08
C ILE A 12 2.07 -13.09 -1.44
N ALA A 13 2.61 -12.86 -2.64
CA ALA A 13 2.64 -11.53 -3.24
C ALA A 13 1.43 -11.37 -4.16
N HIS A 14 0.70 -10.27 -4.02
CA HIS A 14 -0.55 -9.98 -4.72
C HIS A 14 -0.31 -9.55 -6.17
N ARG A 15 0.64 -8.63 -6.39
CA ARG A 15 1.12 -8.10 -7.68
C ARG A 15 0.16 -7.19 -8.46
N ASP A 16 -1.01 -6.93 -7.90
CA ASP A 16 -1.96 -5.95 -8.45
C ASP A 16 -2.80 -5.28 -7.35
N LEU A 17 -2.16 -4.85 -6.26
CA LEU A 17 -2.87 -4.10 -5.22
C LEU A 17 -3.24 -2.71 -5.75
N ASN A 18 -4.54 -2.43 -5.73
CA ASN A 18 -5.11 -1.14 -6.11
C ASN A 18 -6.50 -1.00 -5.46
N PRO A 19 -7.13 0.18 -5.48
CA PRO A 19 -8.43 0.40 -4.83
C PRO A 19 -9.56 -0.50 -5.36
N TYR A 20 -9.51 -0.94 -6.62
CA TYR A 20 -10.53 -1.81 -7.21
C TYR A 20 -10.41 -3.26 -6.72
N ASN A 21 -9.22 -3.66 -6.27
CA ASN A 21 -8.94 -4.99 -5.71
C ASN A 21 -9.04 -5.02 -4.17
N ILE A 22 -9.63 -3.98 -3.56
CA ILE A 22 -9.92 -3.92 -2.13
C ILE A 22 -11.41 -3.69 -1.94
N LEU A 23 -12.08 -4.71 -1.38
CA LEU A 23 -13.51 -4.70 -1.16
C LEU A 23 -13.82 -4.22 0.25
N VAL A 24 -14.90 -3.46 0.38
CA VAL A 24 -15.49 -3.13 1.69
C VAL A 24 -16.54 -4.18 2.00
N ARG A 25 -16.39 -4.87 3.13
CA ARG A 25 -17.40 -5.81 3.60
C ARG A 25 -18.60 -5.03 4.14
N ASP A 26 -19.76 -5.31 3.57
CA ASP A 26 -21.03 -4.90 4.15
C ASP A 26 -21.31 -5.75 5.39
N CYS A 27 -21.23 -5.13 6.56
CA CYS A 27 -21.51 -5.77 7.84
C CYS A 27 -22.10 -4.73 8.79
N ASP A 28 -22.95 -5.18 9.72
CA ASP A 28 -23.57 -4.34 10.75
C ASP A 28 -22.56 -3.76 11.78
N SER A 29 -21.26 -3.84 11.49
CA SER A 29 -20.21 -3.30 12.33
C SER A 29 -20.06 -1.79 12.10
N PRO A 30 -19.91 -0.99 13.16
CA PRO A 30 -19.56 0.42 13.02
C PRO A 30 -18.14 0.63 12.43
N ARG A 31 -17.34 -0.44 12.30
CA ARG A 31 -15.99 -0.39 11.73
C ARG A 31 -16.00 -1.00 10.35
N LEU A 32 -15.52 -0.24 9.37
CA LEU A 32 -15.29 -0.75 8.01
C LEU A 32 -14.27 -1.89 8.06
N GLN A 33 -14.66 -3.03 7.48
CA GLN A 33 -13.76 -4.16 7.26
C GLN A 33 -13.38 -4.21 5.79
N LEU A 34 -12.08 -4.21 5.51
CA LEU A 34 -11.55 -4.31 4.15
C LEU A 34 -11.09 -5.74 3.87
N CYS A 35 -11.30 -6.21 2.65
CA CYS A 35 -10.85 -7.51 2.16
C CYS A 35 -10.08 -7.31 0.85
N ILE A 36 -8.86 -7.84 0.78
CA ILE A 36 -8.10 -7.90 -0.48
C ILE A 36 -8.74 -8.98 -1.36
N ALA A 37 -8.95 -8.68 -2.63
CA ALA A 37 -9.57 -9.54 -3.62
C ALA A 37 -8.72 -9.58 -4.91
N ASP A 38 -9.11 -10.46 -5.83
CA ASP A 38 -8.44 -10.70 -7.12
C ASP A 38 -6.98 -11.15 -7.03
N PHE A 39 -6.81 -12.41 -6.62
CA PHE A 39 -5.51 -13.09 -6.56
C PHE A 39 -5.08 -13.68 -7.92
N GLY A 40 -5.69 -13.25 -9.04
CA GLY A 40 -5.42 -13.83 -10.37
C GLY A 40 -3.98 -13.66 -10.85
N LEU A 41 -3.28 -12.66 -10.33
CA LEU A 41 -1.86 -12.38 -10.62
C LEU A 41 -0.90 -12.79 -9.51
N SER A 42 -1.42 -13.32 -8.40
CA SER A 42 -0.64 -13.56 -7.19
C SER A 42 0.32 -14.74 -7.30
N VAL A 43 1.41 -14.68 -6.53
CA VAL A 43 2.45 -15.72 -6.47
C VAL A 43 2.61 -16.20 -5.04
N ALA A 44 2.54 -17.52 -4.84
CA ALA A 44 2.73 -18.16 -3.54
C ALA A 44 4.14 -18.76 -3.41
N PHE A 45 4.83 -18.42 -2.33
CA PHE A 45 6.18 -18.88 -2.01
C PHE A 45 6.12 -19.95 -0.92
N HIS A 46 6.42 -21.19 -1.31
CA HIS A 46 6.42 -22.35 -0.40
C HIS A 46 7.86 -22.62 0.06
N GLY A 47 8.13 -22.48 1.36
CA GLY A 47 9.50 -22.64 1.89
C GLY A 47 10.51 -21.66 1.27
N GLY A 48 10.07 -20.46 0.91
CA GLY A 48 10.91 -19.43 0.27
C GLY A 48 11.13 -19.62 -1.23
N ARG A 49 10.54 -20.63 -1.87
CA ARG A 49 10.65 -20.90 -3.31
C ARG A 49 9.34 -20.61 -4.04
N SER A 50 9.41 -20.00 -5.22
CA SER A 50 8.23 -19.84 -6.09
C SER A 50 7.84 -21.21 -6.66
N SER A 51 6.53 -21.46 -6.75
CA SER A 51 6.03 -22.81 -7.01
C SER A 51 6.04 -23.22 -8.49
N LYS A 52 6.15 -22.29 -9.47
CA LYS A 52 6.18 -22.64 -10.91
C LYS A 52 6.33 -21.49 -11.91
N ASP A 53 6.39 -20.23 -11.50
CA ASP A 53 6.44 -19.13 -12.47
C ASP A 53 7.83 -18.99 -13.09
N SER A 54 7.87 -18.97 -14.42
CA SER A 54 9.08 -18.60 -15.16
C SER A 54 9.44 -17.17 -14.78
N LEU A 55 10.71 -16.89 -14.49
CA LEU A 55 11.21 -15.58 -14.04
C LEU A 55 10.71 -14.41 -14.92
N GLU A 56 10.54 -14.67 -16.22
CA GLU A 56 10.01 -13.74 -17.24
C GLU A 56 8.53 -13.35 -17.04
N GLN A 57 7.74 -14.13 -16.30
CA GLN A 57 6.33 -13.81 -16.01
C GLN A 57 6.16 -12.90 -14.79
N LEU A 58 7.24 -12.59 -14.08
CA LEU A 58 7.20 -11.86 -12.81
C LEU A 58 7.24 -10.33 -12.96
N SER A 59 7.83 -9.79 -14.04
CA SER A 59 8.23 -8.37 -14.11
C SER A 59 7.23 -7.38 -14.72
N GLU A 60 6.17 -7.82 -15.41
CA GLU A 60 5.32 -6.90 -16.21
C GLU A 60 3.80 -7.14 -16.10
N ARG A 61 3.30 -7.43 -14.89
CA ARG A 61 1.85 -7.66 -14.67
C ARG A 61 1.29 -6.74 -13.60
N GLY A 62 0.00 -6.44 -13.71
CA GLY A 62 -0.74 -5.57 -12.81
C GLY A 62 -1.05 -4.20 -13.41
N THR A 63 -1.65 -3.35 -12.61
CA THR A 63 -2.10 -2.01 -13.03
C THR A 63 -0.92 -1.04 -13.03
N VAL A 64 -0.53 -0.56 -14.21
CA VAL A 64 0.65 0.30 -14.46
C VAL A 64 0.79 1.49 -13.49
N ARG A 65 -0.33 2.13 -13.12
CA ARG A 65 -0.33 3.28 -12.19
C ARG A 65 0.22 2.95 -10.81
N TYR A 66 0.06 1.71 -10.35
CA TYR A 66 0.43 1.27 -9.00
C TYR A 66 1.74 0.46 -8.97
N MET A 67 2.40 0.29 -10.13
CA MET A 67 3.67 -0.43 -10.21
C MET A 67 4.79 0.35 -9.51
N ALA A 68 5.59 -0.37 -8.73
CA ALA A 68 6.80 0.17 -8.13
C ALA A 68 7.88 0.45 -9.20
N GLY A 69 8.84 1.31 -8.87
CA GLY A 69 9.86 1.78 -9.83
C GLY A 69 10.65 0.62 -10.46
N GLU A 70 11.01 -0.37 -9.66
CA GLU A 70 11.77 -1.55 -10.07
C GLU A 70 11.01 -2.48 -11.04
N LEU A 71 9.67 -2.45 -11.01
CA LEU A 71 8.85 -3.11 -12.03
C LEU A 71 8.79 -2.28 -13.31
N ILE A 72 8.67 -0.96 -13.18
CA ILE A 72 8.58 -0.04 -14.33
C ILE A 72 9.87 -0.05 -15.17
N GLU A 73 11.03 -0.11 -14.53
CA GLU A 73 12.34 -0.10 -15.22
C GLU A 73 12.95 -1.49 -15.44
N GLY A 74 12.27 -2.56 -14.99
CA GLY A 74 12.72 -3.94 -15.15
C GLY A 74 13.96 -4.30 -14.31
N SER A 75 14.17 -3.63 -13.17
CA SER A 75 15.30 -3.83 -12.25
C SER A 75 14.98 -4.72 -11.04
N LEU A 76 13.82 -5.39 -11.03
CA LEU A 76 13.39 -6.30 -9.96
C LEU A 76 14.49 -7.33 -9.61
N ASN A 77 14.82 -7.47 -8.33
CA ASN A 77 15.82 -8.44 -7.87
C ASN A 77 15.28 -9.89 -7.92
N LEU A 78 15.69 -10.63 -8.95
CA LEU A 78 15.24 -12.00 -9.18
C LEU A 78 16.02 -13.06 -8.38
N LEU A 79 17.07 -12.65 -7.63
CA LEU A 79 17.77 -13.54 -6.70
C LEU A 79 16.97 -13.74 -5.40
N ASP A 80 16.14 -12.75 -5.02
CA ASP A 80 15.20 -12.83 -3.91
C ASP A 80 13.79 -12.36 -4.34
N PRO A 81 13.10 -13.12 -5.22
CA PRO A 81 11.84 -12.71 -5.79
C PRO A 81 10.72 -12.62 -4.75
N MET A 82 10.82 -13.35 -3.63
CA MET A 82 9.84 -13.30 -2.56
C MET A 82 9.84 -11.91 -1.91
N THR A 83 10.99 -11.46 -1.44
CA THR A 83 11.10 -10.15 -0.79
C THR A 83 10.80 -9.03 -1.77
N SER A 84 11.32 -9.11 -3.01
CA SER A 84 11.11 -8.07 -4.02
C SER A 84 9.63 -7.90 -4.39
N LEU A 85 8.90 -8.99 -4.67
CA LEU A 85 7.47 -8.87 -5.01
C LEU A 85 6.64 -8.38 -3.82
N LEU A 86 6.95 -8.82 -2.59
CA LEU A 86 6.27 -8.29 -1.39
C LEU A 86 6.52 -6.79 -1.21
N GLN A 87 7.71 -6.28 -1.56
CA GLN A 87 8.00 -4.86 -1.50
C GLN A 87 7.29 -4.05 -2.60
N THR A 88 6.98 -4.66 -3.75
CA THR A 88 6.14 -4.01 -4.76
C THR A 88 4.69 -3.85 -4.26
N ASP A 89 4.17 -4.83 -3.51
CA ASP A 89 2.85 -4.75 -2.89
C ASP A 89 2.80 -3.67 -1.79
N VAL A 90 3.86 -3.51 -1.00
CA VAL A 90 3.96 -2.44 0.00
C VAL A 90 3.90 -1.07 -0.66
N TYR A 91 4.64 -0.87 -1.75
CA TYR A 91 4.60 0.36 -2.53
C TYR A 91 3.19 0.67 -3.04
N ALA A 92 2.53 -0.33 -3.65
CA ALA A 92 1.17 -0.19 -4.16
C ALA A 92 0.15 0.13 -3.04
N CYS A 93 0.30 -0.50 -1.88
CA CYS A 93 -0.50 -0.23 -0.69
C CYS A 93 -0.34 1.22 -0.19
N ALA A 94 0.86 1.80 -0.26
CA ALA A 94 1.09 3.20 0.09
C ALA A 94 0.26 4.16 -0.77
N LEU A 95 0.16 3.88 -2.08
CA LEU A 95 -0.65 4.67 -3.00
C LEU A 95 -2.14 4.56 -2.66
N VAL A 96 -2.64 3.36 -2.33
CA VAL A 96 -4.02 3.17 -1.86
C VAL A 96 -4.28 3.97 -0.57
N LEU A 97 -3.37 3.90 0.40
CA LEU A 97 -3.48 4.66 1.65
C LEU A 97 -3.51 6.18 1.38
N TRP A 98 -2.70 6.67 0.44
CA TRP A 98 -2.74 8.07 0.01
C TRP A 98 -4.12 8.47 -0.53
N GLU A 99 -4.72 7.64 -1.39
CA GLU A 99 -6.06 7.91 -1.93
C GLU A 99 -7.14 7.93 -0.83
N LEU A 100 -7.02 7.08 0.19
CA LEU A 100 -7.89 7.10 1.37
C LEU A 100 -7.74 8.41 2.17
N LEU A 101 -6.51 8.93 2.32
CA LEU A 101 -6.30 10.22 2.99
C LEU A 101 -7.02 11.37 2.26
N TRP A 102 -7.04 11.38 0.93
CA TRP A 102 -7.77 12.40 0.18
C TRP A 102 -9.28 12.38 0.42
N ARG A 103 -9.83 11.31 0.98
CA ARG A 103 -11.25 11.17 1.33
C ARG A 103 -11.52 11.15 2.84
N CYS A 104 -10.50 11.28 3.67
CA CYS A 104 -10.64 11.28 5.12
C CYS A 104 -11.22 12.61 5.62
N LYS A 105 -12.42 12.58 6.20
CA LYS A 105 -13.13 13.79 6.67
C LYS A 105 -12.40 14.52 7.80
N ASP A 106 -11.56 13.83 8.56
CA ASP A 106 -10.79 14.44 9.65
C ASP A 106 -9.60 15.27 9.15
N ILE A 107 -9.22 15.08 7.88
CA ILE A 107 -8.13 15.82 7.22
C ILE A 107 -8.66 17.10 6.59
N TRP A 108 -9.90 17.08 6.10
CA TRP A 108 -10.48 18.19 5.34
C TRP A 108 -11.52 18.94 6.18
N PRO A 109 -11.80 20.21 5.88
CA PRO A 109 -12.91 20.92 6.52
C PRO A 109 -14.22 20.12 6.36
N PRO A 110 -15.10 20.08 7.38
CA PRO A 110 -16.28 19.20 7.42
C PRO A 110 -17.21 19.29 6.20
N ASP A 111 -17.25 20.45 5.54
CA ASP A 111 -18.19 20.76 4.46
C ASP A 111 -17.61 20.61 3.05
N GLU A 112 -16.31 20.34 2.89
CA GLU A 112 -15.66 20.38 1.58
C GLU A 112 -14.48 19.39 1.44
N PRO A 113 -14.69 18.07 1.65
CA PRO A 113 -13.67 17.10 1.30
C PRO A 113 -13.49 17.09 -0.23
N PRO A 114 -12.25 17.20 -0.74
CA PRO A 114 -11.99 17.25 -2.18
C PRO A 114 -12.51 16.00 -2.87
N LEU A 115 -12.81 16.12 -4.17
CA LEU A 115 -13.18 14.97 -4.99
C LEU A 115 -12.11 13.88 -4.90
N TYR A 116 -12.54 12.63 -5.08
CA TYR A 116 -11.61 11.51 -5.14
C TYR A 116 -10.54 11.76 -6.20
N ARG A 117 -9.28 11.56 -5.79
CA ARG A 117 -8.11 11.67 -6.65
C ARG A 117 -7.44 10.31 -6.69
N VAL A 118 -7.14 9.86 -7.90
CA VAL A 118 -6.35 8.65 -8.12
C VAL A 118 -4.86 8.99 -8.02
N ALA A 119 -4.04 8.07 -7.53
CA ALA A 119 -2.60 8.29 -7.42
C ALA A 119 -1.99 8.80 -8.74
N TYR A 120 -1.15 9.84 -8.68
CA TYR A 120 -0.51 10.46 -9.85
C TYR A 120 -1.43 11.16 -10.87
N ASP A 121 -2.69 11.43 -10.55
CA ASP A 121 -3.66 12.11 -11.44
C ASP A 121 -3.17 13.43 -12.05
N ASN A 122 -2.35 14.20 -11.33
CA ASN A 122 -1.78 15.48 -11.77
C ASN A 122 -0.43 15.34 -12.49
N MET A 123 0.09 14.12 -12.66
CA MET A 123 1.40 13.86 -13.24
C MET A 123 1.34 12.98 -14.50
N VAL A 124 0.32 12.13 -14.61
CA VAL A 124 0.17 11.18 -15.73
C VAL A 124 -1.28 11.11 -16.23
N PRO A 125 -1.53 10.66 -17.48
CA PRO A 125 -2.88 10.48 -18.00
C PRO A 125 -3.73 9.51 -17.15
N LEU A 126 -5.06 9.54 -17.31
CA LEU A 126 -6.00 8.67 -16.58
C LEU A 126 -5.71 7.17 -16.76
N ASN A 127 -5.26 6.75 -17.95
CA ASN A 127 -4.85 5.37 -18.24
C ASN A 127 -3.37 5.38 -18.66
N PRO A 128 -2.43 5.42 -17.70
CA PRO A 128 -1.02 5.59 -18.00
C PRO A 128 -0.43 4.29 -18.54
N ARG A 129 0.56 4.45 -19.42
CA ARG A 129 1.46 3.37 -19.87
C ARG A 129 2.83 3.53 -19.19
N LEU A 130 3.68 2.52 -19.27
CA LEU A 130 5.03 2.56 -18.68
C LEU A 130 5.82 3.81 -19.08
N GLU A 131 5.71 4.22 -20.35
CA GLU A 131 6.35 5.45 -20.88
C GLU A 131 5.91 6.75 -20.16
N HIS A 132 4.71 6.78 -19.58
CA HIS A 132 4.22 7.91 -18.80
C HIS A 132 4.66 7.83 -17.34
N MET A 133 4.75 6.61 -16.78
CA MET A 133 5.12 6.39 -15.38
C MET A 133 6.63 6.50 -15.15
N TYR A 134 7.45 6.00 -16.07
CA TYR A 134 8.91 6.01 -15.96
C TYR A 134 9.50 7.40 -15.65
N PRO A 135 9.20 8.48 -16.42
CA PRO A 135 9.77 9.78 -16.11
C PRO A 135 9.37 10.28 -14.72
N VAL A 136 8.15 9.98 -14.27
CA VAL A 136 7.62 10.46 -12.99
C VAL A 136 8.16 9.66 -11.81
N VAL A 137 8.04 8.34 -11.82
CA VAL A 137 8.29 7.45 -10.67
C VAL A 137 9.76 7.07 -10.55
N VAL A 138 10.41 6.81 -11.69
CA VAL A 138 11.78 6.27 -11.75
C VAL A 138 12.79 7.41 -11.91
N ARG A 139 12.70 8.18 -13.01
CA ARG A 139 13.68 9.22 -13.34
C ARG A 139 13.61 10.41 -12.38
N ASP A 140 12.42 10.99 -12.22
CA ASP A 140 12.22 12.21 -11.43
C ASP A 140 11.88 11.87 -9.95
N ARG A 141 11.73 10.57 -9.63
CA ARG A 141 11.46 10.04 -8.28
C ARG A 141 10.30 10.73 -7.56
N ARG A 142 9.30 11.20 -8.30
CA ARG A 142 8.14 11.89 -7.76
C ARG A 142 7.17 10.91 -7.10
N ARG A 143 6.45 11.42 -6.11
CA ARG A 143 5.37 10.73 -5.40
C ARG A 143 4.13 11.62 -5.34
N PRO A 144 2.94 11.06 -5.10
CA PRO A 144 1.75 11.87 -4.83
C PRO A 144 2.00 12.85 -3.68
N GLU A 145 1.45 14.06 -3.79
CA GLU A 145 1.73 15.15 -2.87
C GLU A 145 1.07 14.94 -1.49
N MET A 146 1.67 15.51 -0.44
CA MET A 146 1.03 15.54 0.87
C MET A 146 -0.25 16.40 0.79
N PRO A 147 -1.41 15.92 1.29
CA PRO A 147 -2.60 16.73 1.40
C PRO A 147 -2.32 18.08 2.08
N ALA A 148 -2.72 19.19 1.45
CA ALA A 148 -2.40 20.54 1.93
C ALA A 148 -2.92 20.82 3.35
N ALA A 149 -4.01 20.17 3.77
CA ALA A 149 -4.51 20.29 5.13
C ALA A 149 -3.56 19.69 6.17
N ILE A 150 -3.00 18.50 5.92
CA ILE A 150 -1.93 17.92 6.75
C ILE A 150 -0.74 18.87 6.82
N GLN A 151 -0.38 19.53 5.71
CA GLN A 151 0.72 20.50 5.70
C GLN A 151 0.49 21.69 6.62
N LYS A 152 -0.68 22.33 6.52
CA LYS A 152 -1.04 23.52 7.28
C LYS A 152 -1.20 23.24 8.78
N GLN A 153 -1.54 22.01 9.12
CA GLN A 153 -1.86 21.62 10.50
C GLN A 153 -0.71 20.87 11.19
N LYS A 154 0.48 20.81 10.58
CA LYS A 154 1.71 20.26 11.23
C LYS A 154 2.03 20.91 12.57
N GLU A 155 1.61 22.15 12.77
CA GLU A 155 1.84 22.94 14.00
C GLU A 155 0.72 22.75 15.04
N SER A 156 -0.39 22.10 14.67
CA SER A 156 -1.52 21.84 15.56
C SER A 156 -1.41 20.44 16.19
N SER A 157 -1.40 20.39 17.52
CA SER A 157 -1.31 19.14 18.29
C SER A 157 -2.46 18.15 18.04
N SER A 158 -3.60 18.65 17.56
CA SER A 158 -4.81 17.85 17.31
C SER A 158 -4.68 16.86 16.13
N LEU A 159 -3.70 17.03 15.23
CA LEU A 159 -3.54 16.18 14.04
C LEU A 159 -2.17 15.49 13.94
N SER A 160 -1.47 15.37 15.07
CA SER A 160 -0.19 14.66 15.15
C SER A 160 -0.25 13.24 14.57
N GLY A 161 -1.35 12.53 14.79
CA GLY A 161 -1.57 11.19 14.24
C GLY A 161 -1.64 11.13 12.71
N LEU A 162 -2.14 12.18 12.05
CA LEU A 162 -2.17 12.27 10.58
C LEU A 162 -0.79 12.55 9.99
N VAL A 163 0.04 13.33 10.69
CA VAL A 163 1.44 13.56 10.31
C VAL A 163 2.23 12.26 10.46
N GLU A 164 1.98 11.50 11.52
CA GLU A 164 2.57 10.17 11.71
C GLU A 164 2.11 9.18 10.62
N LEU A 165 0.82 9.15 10.29
CA LEU A 165 0.29 8.34 9.18
C LEU A 165 0.93 8.71 7.84
N TRP A 166 1.10 10.00 7.57
CA TRP A 166 1.79 10.47 6.37
C TRP A 166 3.23 9.97 6.32
N SER A 167 3.97 10.07 7.43
CA SER A 167 5.33 9.51 7.53
C SER A 167 5.36 8.01 7.24
N PHE A 168 4.33 7.26 7.64
CA PHE A 168 4.26 5.82 7.37
C PHE A 168 4.09 5.55 5.88
N ILE A 169 3.19 6.29 5.22
CA ILE A 169 2.98 6.18 3.78
C ILE A 169 4.28 6.52 3.04
N THR A 170 5.02 7.52 3.50
CA THR A 170 6.31 7.86 2.87
C THR A 170 7.35 6.75 3.00
N ASP A 171 7.43 6.10 4.16
CA ASP A 171 8.33 4.96 4.37
C ASP A 171 7.93 3.74 3.52
N MET A 172 6.66 3.61 3.11
CA MET A 172 6.19 2.47 2.32
C MET A 172 6.49 2.60 0.82
N TRP A 173 6.63 3.82 0.30
CA TRP A 173 6.86 4.07 -1.13
C TRP A 173 8.26 4.59 -1.46
N GLU A 174 9.22 4.38 -0.55
CA GLU A 174 10.63 4.67 -0.77
C GLU A 174 11.09 4.12 -2.12
N HIS A 175 12.00 4.85 -2.76
CA HIS A 175 12.46 4.48 -4.11
C HIS A 175 13.17 3.13 -4.09
N GLU A 176 14.15 2.99 -3.20
CA GLU A 176 14.86 1.73 -2.99
C GLU A 176 13.96 0.75 -2.21
N PRO A 177 13.69 -0.46 -2.74
CA PRO A 177 12.84 -1.46 -2.07
C PRO A 177 13.29 -1.82 -0.65
N GLU A 178 14.60 -1.79 -0.37
CA GLU A 178 15.19 -2.08 0.94
C GLU A 178 14.91 -0.98 1.98
N GLY A 179 14.65 0.25 1.52
CA GLY A 179 14.24 1.36 2.38
C GLY A 179 12.78 1.26 2.82
N ARG A 180 11.98 0.42 2.15
CA ARG A 180 10.56 0.28 2.44
C ARG A 180 10.31 -0.55 3.69
N THR A 181 9.37 -0.09 4.51
CA THR A 181 8.90 -0.89 5.65
C THR A 181 8.21 -2.18 5.19
N THR A 182 8.21 -3.24 6.02
CA THR A 182 7.46 -4.45 5.68
C THR A 182 5.96 -4.27 5.94
N ALA A 183 5.12 -5.08 5.28
CA ALA A 183 3.68 -5.10 5.55
C ALA A 183 3.36 -5.38 7.04
N ALA A 184 4.11 -6.28 7.68
CA ALA A 184 3.95 -6.59 9.10
C ALA A 184 4.29 -5.39 10.00
N CYS A 185 5.45 -4.75 9.75
CA CYS A 185 5.85 -3.56 10.49
C CYS A 185 4.86 -2.40 10.31
N THR A 186 4.36 -2.19 9.08
CA THR A 186 3.32 -1.19 8.78
C THR A 186 2.04 -1.48 9.56
N ALA A 187 1.56 -2.73 9.54
CA ALA A 187 0.36 -3.12 10.26
C ALA A 187 0.49 -2.87 11.77
N ASP A 188 1.64 -3.16 12.36
CA ASP A 188 1.90 -2.89 13.78
C ASP A 188 1.93 -1.40 14.10
N ARG A 189 2.55 -0.58 13.23
CA ARG A 189 2.55 0.88 13.36
C ARG A 189 1.14 1.46 13.27
N LEU A 190 0.35 1.03 12.28
CA LEU A 190 -1.05 1.44 12.12
C LEU A 190 -1.92 1.05 13.32
N ARG A 191 -1.71 -0.14 13.90
CA ARG A 191 -2.43 -0.57 15.12
C ARG A 191 -2.11 0.33 16.30
N ARG A 192 -0.84 0.69 16.50
CA ARG A 192 -0.43 1.62 17.57
C ARG A 192 -1.00 3.02 17.35
N LEU A 193 -0.91 3.53 16.13
CA LEU A 193 -1.50 4.82 15.77
C LEU A 193 -3.03 4.84 15.99
N ARG A 194 -3.72 3.74 15.67
CA ARG A 194 -5.15 3.62 15.96
C ARG A 194 -5.45 3.72 17.45
N GLN A 195 -4.61 3.14 18.31
CA GLN A 195 -4.79 3.21 19.77
C GLN A 195 -4.61 4.64 20.31
N THR A 196 -3.78 5.46 19.66
CA THR A 196 -3.58 6.86 20.05
C THR A 196 -4.68 7.77 19.52
N MET A 197 -5.19 7.51 18.31
CA MET A 197 -6.24 8.31 17.66
C MET A 197 -7.67 7.95 18.09
N ASP A 198 -7.94 6.68 18.44
CA ASP A 198 -9.25 6.19 18.91
C ASP A 198 -9.05 5.25 20.13
N PRO A 199 -8.67 5.80 21.31
CA PRO A 199 -8.39 5.00 22.50
C PRO A 199 -9.63 4.29 23.06
N THR A 200 -10.83 4.81 22.80
CA THR A 200 -12.11 4.24 23.24
C THR A 200 -12.64 3.12 22.34
N GLY A 201 -12.05 2.95 21.15
CA GLY A 201 -12.51 2.03 20.13
C GLY A 201 -11.91 0.63 20.15
N VAL A 202 -11.03 0.33 21.11
CA VAL A 202 -10.39 -0.98 21.23
C VAL A 202 -11.32 -1.94 21.97
N GLU A 203 -12.43 -2.34 21.34
CA GLU A 203 -13.03 -3.62 21.70
C GLU A 203 -12.06 -4.71 21.25
N THR A 204 -11.45 -5.37 22.23
CA THR A 204 -10.65 -6.57 22.04
C THR A 204 -11.52 -7.61 21.35
N VAL A 205 -11.26 -7.92 20.08
CA VAL A 205 -11.82 -9.11 19.46
C VAL A 205 -11.28 -10.30 20.25
N PRO A 206 -12.14 -11.23 20.73
CA PRO A 206 -11.71 -12.42 21.46
C PRO A 206 -10.83 -13.36 20.63
#